data_AF-A0A956AMJ8-F1
#
_entry.id   AF-A0A956AMJ8-F1
#
_cell.length_a   1.000
_cell.length_b   1.000
_cell.length_c   1.000
_cell.angle_alpha   90.00
_cell.angle_beta   90.00
_cell.angle_gamma   90.00
#
_symmetry.space_group_name_H-M   'P 1'
#
loop_
_entity.id
_entity.type
_entity.pdbx_description
1 polymer ?
#
loop_
_entity_poly.entity_id
_entity_poly.type
_entity_poly.pdbx_seq_one_letter_code
_entity_poly.pdbx_strand_id
1 'polypeptide(L)'
;MNTPPHSTAQLESLLRGRFHADAQARVMRAAELASAVHATQKRPDGAPYLSHVLEVAALVLSWCPHADADVVCTALLHDSVEDQAHQLAARGSSTASTERERALDMVEAAFGGEVRRRLALLTNPDFDALPRVRHGHLGAAEQAEQHGELYAEHVAHAVRADGWVAAIKLADFSTNAWRLGNVRDEARRAKLRGKYAPVMRLFLELLEDLDPEHPLAAARDELLRQLKEVWARDYAADASG
;
A
#
# COMPACT_ATOMS: atom_id res chain seq x y z
N MET A 1 13.06 -4.80 -17.00
CA MET A 1 12.75 -4.20 -15.68
C MET A 1 13.94 -4.47 -14.77
N ASN A 2 14.41 -3.46 -14.04
CA ASN A 2 15.44 -3.66 -13.01
C ASN A 2 14.87 -4.55 -11.90
N THR A 3 15.69 -5.44 -11.34
CA THR A 3 15.33 -6.23 -10.16
C THR A 3 14.98 -5.28 -9.01
N PRO A 4 13.82 -5.44 -8.33
CA PRO A 4 13.46 -4.60 -7.21
C PRO A 4 14.51 -4.68 -6.08
N PRO A 5 14.76 -3.59 -5.35
CA PRO A 5 15.71 -3.59 -4.26
C PRO A 5 15.21 -4.48 -3.13
N HIS A 6 16.11 -5.30 -2.60
CA HIS A 6 15.89 -6.15 -1.44
C HIS A 6 16.75 -5.73 -0.24
N SER A 7 17.56 -4.67 -0.41
CA SER A 7 18.37 -4.06 0.65
C SER A 7 18.40 -2.53 0.54
N THR A 8 18.73 -1.87 1.65
CA THR A 8 18.89 -0.41 1.72
C THR A 8 20.02 0.09 0.80
N ALA A 9 21.08 -0.67 0.61
CA ALA A 9 22.17 -0.33 -0.32
C ALA A 9 21.69 -0.30 -1.79
N GLN A 10 20.79 -1.22 -2.17
CA GLN A 10 20.20 -1.21 -3.51
C GLN A 10 19.24 -0.04 -3.69
N LEU A 11 18.47 0.30 -2.65
CA LEU A 11 17.64 1.50 -2.65
C LEU A 11 18.52 2.75 -2.80
N GLU A 12 19.58 2.90 -2.04
CA GLU A 12 20.49 4.04 -2.13
C GLU A 12 21.06 4.21 -3.56
N SER A 13 21.43 3.09 -4.20
CA SER A 13 21.86 3.08 -5.61
C SER A 13 20.75 3.59 -6.55
N LEU A 14 19.50 3.18 -6.33
CA LEU A 14 18.33 3.62 -7.10
C LEU A 14 18.04 5.13 -6.91
N LEU A 15 18.34 5.68 -5.73
CA LEU A 15 18.11 7.09 -5.39
C LEU A 15 19.20 8.03 -5.91
N ARG A 16 20.36 7.50 -6.32
CA ARG A 16 21.52 8.30 -6.73
C ARG A 16 21.16 9.27 -7.86
N GLY A 17 21.37 10.56 -7.61
CA GLY A 17 21.11 11.62 -8.59
C GLY A 17 19.63 11.98 -8.77
N ARG A 18 18.70 11.33 -8.05
CA ARG A 18 17.28 11.68 -8.05
C ARG A 18 16.94 12.78 -7.05
N PHE A 19 17.66 12.82 -5.92
CA PHE A 19 17.41 13.73 -4.81
C PHE A 19 18.66 14.51 -4.43
N HIS A 20 18.47 15.71 -3.89
CA HIS A 20 19.52 16.39 -3.14
C HIS A 20 19.89 15.59 -1.89
N ALA A 21 21.09 15.82 -1.35
CA ALA A 21 21.65 15.03 -0.24
C ALA A 21 20.71 14.95 0.97
N ASP A 22 20.08 16.06 1.37
CA ASP A 22 19.18 16.10 2.53
C ASP A 22 17.90 15.28 2.31
N ALA A 23 17.33 15.36 1.10
CA ALA A 23 16.17 14.60 0.70
C ALA A 23 16.48 13.10 0.61
N GLN A 24 17.63 12.73 0.03
CA GLN A 24 18.09 11.35 0.00
C GLN A 24 18.31 10.80 1.41
N ALA A 25 18.95 11.57 2.30
CA ALA A 25 19.15 11.18 3.69
C ALA A 25 17.81 10.95 4.43
N ARG A 26 16.80 11.79 4.15
CA ARG A 26 15.45 11.61 4.72
C ARG A 26 14.78 10.31 4.25
N VAL A 27 14.90 9.97 2.96
CA VAL A 27 14.41 8.69 2.42
C VAL A 27 15.14 7.50 3.04
N MET A 28 16.46 7.59 3.22
CA MET A 28 17.23 6.51 3.86
C MET A 28 16.83 6.31 5.32
N ARG A 29 16.57 7.39 6.08
CA ARG A 29 16.01 7.30 7.44
C ARG A 29 14.65 6.61 7.48
N ALA A 30 13.79 6.84 6.47
CA ALA A 30 12.51 6.14 6.37
C ALA A 30 12.71 4.64 6.14
N ALA A 31 13.66 4.26 5.28
CA ALA A 31 13.99 2.85 5.03
C ALA A 31 14.58 2.15 6.28
N GLU A 32 15.44 2.85 7.04
CA GLU A 32 15.97 2.36 8.31
C GLU A 32 14.87 2.19 9.36
N LEU A 33 13.95 3.15 9.46
CA LEU A 33 12.80 3.05 10.35
C LEU A 33 11.91 1.86 9.96
N ALA A 34 11.58 1.70 8.68
CA ALA A 34 10.81 0.57 8.17
C ALA A 34 11.51 -0.77 8.51
N SER A 35 12.83 -0.85 8.31
CA SER A 35 13.64 -2.01 8.69
C SER A 35 13.56 -2.31 10.19
N ALA A 36 13.55 -1.28 11.04
CA ALA A 36 13.54 -1.46 12.49
C ALA A 36 12.16 -1.89 13.01
N VAL A 37 11.07 -1.32 12.49
CA VAL A 37 9.71 -1.65 12.95
C VAL A 37 9.23 -3.00 12.41
N HIS A 38 9.64 -3.39 11.21
CA HIS A 38 9.31 -4.68 10.61
C HIS A 38 10.37 -5.76 10.85
N ALA A 39 11.33 -5.55 11.76
CA ALA A 39 12.50 -6.41 11.94
C ALA A 39 12.17 -7.90 12.22
N THR A 40 11.04 -8.16 12.87
CA THR A 40 10.58 -9.53 13.20
C THR A 40 9.56 -10.07 12.19
N GLN A 41 9.06 -9.24 11.29
CA GLN A 41 8.04 -9.61 10.31
C GLN A 41 8.67 -10.30 9.10
N LYS A 42 8.03 -11.37 8.65
CA LYS A 42 8.42 -12.12 7.45
C LYS A 42 7.27 -12.15 6.45
N ARG A 43 7.63 -12.19 5.17
CA ARG A 43 6.70 -12.45 4.08
C ARG A 43 6.24 -13.92 4.09
N PRO A 44 5.16 -14.26 3.38
CA PRO A 44 4.66 -15.64 3.30
C PRO A 44 5.69 -16.66 2.75
N ASP A 45 6.67 -16.19 1.97
CA ASP A 45 7.78 -17.00 1.42
C ASP A 45 8.99 -17.09 2.39
N GLY A 46 8.91 -16.45 3.55
CA GLY A 46 9.96 -16.44 4.58
C GLY A 46 10.99 -15.31 4.43
N ALA A 47 10.93 -14.49 3.37
CA ALA A 47 11.83 -13.35 3.20
C ALA A 47 11.56 -12.25 4.24
N PRO A 48 12.54 -11.41 4.61
CA PRO A 48 12.32 -10.26 5.47
C PRO A 48 11.27 -9.30 4.89
N TYR A 49 10.36 -8.79 5.73
CA TYR A 49 9.31 -7.88 5.28
C TYR A 49 9.85 -6.59 4.63
N LEU A 50 11.05 -6.16 5.05
CA LEU A 50 11.75 -5.03 4.42
C LEU A 50 11.82 -5.14 2.89
N SER A 51 11.97 -6.34 2.34
CA SER A 51 12.02 -6.54 0.88
C SER A 51 10.74 -6.08 0.17
N HIS A 52 9.57 -6.17 0.81
CA HIS A 52 8.30 -5.74 0.26
C HIS A 52 8.20 -4.21 0.21
N VAL A 53 8.46 -3.51 1.32
CA VAL A 53 8.37 -2.04 1.33
C VAL A 53 9.39 -1.38 0.39
N LEU A 54 10.56 -2.00 0.22
CA LEU A 54 11.57 -1.57 -0.75
C LEU A 54 11.10 -1.80 -2.20
N GLU A 55 10.46 -2.93 -2.48
CA GLU A 55 9.85 -3.23 -3.78
C GLU A 55 8.75 -2.21 -4.12
N VAL A 56 7.86 -1.89 -3.17
CA VAL A 56 6.81 -0.87 -3.33
C VAL A 56 7.40 0.51 -3.64
N ALA A 57 8.39 0.97 -2.87
CA ALA A 57 9.05 2.25 -3.11
C ALA A 57 9.73 2.32 -4.49
N ALA A 58 10.33 1.22 -4.95
CA ALA A 58 10.95 1.15 -6.26
C ALA A 58 9.93 1.18 -7.41
N LEU A 59 8.78 0.53 -7.25
CA LEU A 59 7.68 0.60 -8.21
C LEU A 59 7.14 2.03 -8.32
N VAL A 60 6.93 2.72 -7.20
CA VAL A 60 6.48 4.13 -7.20
C VAL A 60 7.49 5.02 -7.93
N LEU A 61 8.78 4.88 -7.66
CA LEU A 61 9.86 5.61 -8.37
C LEU A 61 9.96 5.28 -9.86
N SER A 62 9.52 4.08 -10.25
CA SER A 62 9.48 3.64 -11.65
C SER A 62 8.25 4.16 -12.39
N TRP A 63 7.10 4.23 -11.73
CA TRP A 63 5.84 4.64 -12.35
C TRP A 63 5.64 6.15 -12.34
N CYS A 64 6.20 6.83 -11.35
CA CYS A 64 5.99 8.25 -11.10
C CYS A 64 7.33 9.00 -11.14
N PRO A 65 7.77 9.52 -12.30
CA PRO A 65 9.07 10.20 -12.45
C PRO A 65 9.25 11.42 -11.53
N HIS A 66 8.15 12.04 -11.12
CA HIS A 66 8.12 13.25 -10.29
C HIS A 66 7.90 12.97 -8.80
N ALA A 67 7.99 11.71 -8.35
CA ALA A 67 7.86 11.36 -6.95
C ALA A 67 8.95 12.07 -6.12
N ASP A 68 8.52 12.90 -5.17
CA ASP A 68 9.41 13.59 -4.24
C ASP A 68 9.81 12.70 -3.05
N ALA A 69 10.64 13.24 -2.16
CA ALA A 69 11.08 12.51 -0.98
C ALA A 69 9.93 12.13 -0.05
N ASP A 70 8.86 12.91 0.02
CA ASP A 70 7.72 12.66 0.91
C ASP A 70 6.94 11.46 0.41
N VAL A 71 6.69 11.38 -0.91
CA VAL A 71 6.08 10.23 -1.56
C VAL A 71 6.89 8.96 -1.30
N VAL A 72 8.21 9.00 -1.47
CA VAL A 72 9.06 7.81 -1.25
C VAL A 72 9.10 7.42 0.24
N CYS A 73 9.14 8.40 1.16
CA CYS A 73 9.02 8.12 2.60
C CYS A 73 7.67 7.45 2.92
N THR A 74 6.57 7.95 2.35
CA THR A 74 5.25 7.34 2.51
C THR A 74 5.23 5.91 1.98
N ALA A 75 5.80 5.64 0.80
CA ALA A 75 5.84 4.30 0.22
C ALA A 75 6.63 3.31 1.09
N LEU A 76 7.76 3.75 1.67
CA LEU A 76 8.57 2.92 2.57
C LEU A 76 7.88 2.61 3.91
N LEU A 77 6.98 3.50 4.35
CA LEU A 77 6.32 3.42 5.67
C LEU A 77 4.84 3.00 5.57
N HIS A 78 4.34 2.65 4.38
CA HIS A 78 2.89 2.49 4.12
C HIS A 78 2.20 1.50 5.05
N ASP A 79 2.86 0.39 5.39
CA ASP A 79 2.36 -0.63 6.33
C ASP A 79 2.76 -0.39 7.77
N SER A 80 3.68 0.53 8.04
CA SER A 80 4.25 0.68 9.39
C SER A 80 3.20 1.19 10.39
N VAL A 81 2.28 2.05 9.97
CA VAL A 81 1.17 2.53 10.83
C VAL A 81 0.06 1.47 10.96
N GLU A 82 -0.20 0.69 9.91
CA GLU A 82 -1.23 -0.35 9.91
C GLU A 82 -0.83 -1.55 10.78
N ASP A 83 0.37 -2.11 10.52
CA ASP A 83 0.82 -3.38 11.08
C ASP A 83 1.69 -3.21 12.33
N GLN A 84 2.40 -2.08 12.44
CA GLN A 84 3.46 -1.86 13.43
C GLN A 84 3.24 -0.58 14.25
N ALA A 85 1.98 -0.13 14.42
CA ALA A 85 1.64 1.07 15.20
C ALA A 85 2.29 1.09 16.59
N HIS A 86 2.28 -0.05 17.29
CA HIS A 86 2.87 -0.18 18.62
C HIS A 86 4.39 0.11 18.63
N GLN A 87 5.12 -0.34 17.61
CA GLN A 87 6.55 -0.06 17.46
C GLN A 87 6.80 1.43 17.20
N LEU A 88 6.02 2.02 16.30
CA LEU A 88 6.13 3.45 15.99
C LEU A 88 5.79 4.31 17.21
N ALA A 89 4.68 4.02 17.88
CA ALA A 89 4.21 4.76 19.05
C ALA A 89 5.24 4.73 20.19
N ALA A 90 5.91 3.59 20.42
CA ALA A 90 6.95 3.45 21.45
C ALA A 90 8.20 4.31 21.21
N ARG A 91 8.40 4.81 19.98
CA ARG A 91 9.52 5.69 19.61
C ARG A 91 9.18 7.18 19.71
N GLY A 92 7.89 7.51 19.90
CA GLY A 92 7.41 8.87 20.04
C GLY A 92 7.15 9.26 21.51
N SER A 93 6.81 10.53 21.72
CA SER A 93 6.42 11.08 23.02
C SER A 93 4.95 11.51 23.08
N SER A 94 4.18 11.23 22.02
CA SER A 94 2.76 11.62 21.94
C SER A 94 1.94 10.97 23.05
N THR A 95 1.01 11.73 23.60
CA THR A 95 0.02 11.30 24.59
C THR A 95 -1.36 11.06 23.97
N ALA A 96 -1.46 10.97 22.65
CA ALA A 96 -2.71 10.68 21.96
C ALA A 96 -3.34 9.38 22.47
N SER A 97 -4.67 9.28 22.37
CA SER A 97 -5.44 8.22 23.01
C SER A 97 -5.19 6.84 22.39
N THR A 98 -5.05 6.77 21.07
CA THR A 98 -4.87 5.51 20.35
C THR A 98 -3.41 5.28 19.95
N GLU A 99 -3.00 4.01 19.85
CA GLU A 99 -1.66 3.66 19.35
C GLU A 99 -1.43 4.16 17.93
N ARG A 100 -2.45 4.08 17.06
CA ARG A 100 -2.37 4.57 15.68
C ARG A 100 -2.13 6.08 15.60
N GLU A 101 -2.83 6.88 16.41
CA GLU A 101 -2.58 8.32 16.46
C GLU A 101 -1.17 8.63 16.98
N ARG A 102 -0.72 7.96 18.05
CA ARG A 102 0.65 8.14 18.56
C ARG A 102 1.71 7.77 17.51
N ALA A 103 1.46 6.73 16.72
CA ALA A 103 2.32 6.34 15.61
C ALA A 103 2.34 7.41 14.51
N LEU A 104 1.19 7.94 14.12
CA LEU A 104 1.08 9.04 13.14
C LEU A 104 1.77 10.32 13.63
N ASP A 105 1.63 10.66 14.91
CA ASP A 105 2.32 11.81 15.53
C ASP A 105 3.85 11.63 15.51
N MET A 106 4.34 10.41 15.77
CA MET A 106 5.77 10.11 15.66
C MET A 106 6.26 10.28 14.22
N VAL A 107 5.50 9.79 13.24
CA VAL A 107 5.83 9.98 11.82
C VAL A 107 5.82 11.45 11.45
N GLU A 108 4.84 12.23 11.88
CA GLU A 108 4.77 13.67 11.59
C GLU A 108 6.00 14.40 12.15
N ALA A 109 6.40 14.11 13.38
CA ALA A 109 7.57 14.71 13.99
C ALA A 109 8.88 14.38 13.23
N ALA A 110 8.99 13.17 12.67
CA ALA A 110 10.20 12.71 11.98
C ALA A 110 10.23 13.02 10.47
N PHE A 111 9.07 13.04 9.81
CA PHE A 111 8.93 13.09 8.36
C PHE A 111 7.87 14.10 7.88
N GLY A 112 7.31 14.94 8.74
CA GLY A 112 6.41 16.03 8.35
C GLY A 112 4.96 15.64 8.07
N GLY A 113 4.11 16.66 7.98
CA GLY A 113 2.65 16.53 7.90
C GLY A 113 2.13 15.88 6.62
N GLU A 114 2.81 16.06 5.48
CA GLU A 114 2.43 15.42 4.21
C GLU A 114 2.55 13.90 4.28
N VAL A 115 3.67 13.40 4.83
CA VAL A 115 3.88 11.96 5.02
C VAL A 115 2.84 11.40 6.00
N ARG A 116 2.59 12.09 7.13
CA ARG A 116 1.54 11.73 8.09
C ARG A 116 0.17 11.63 7.42
N ARG A 117 -0.25 12.65 6.67
CA ARG A 117 -1.57 12.69 6.01
C ARG A 117 -1.75 11.51 5.06
N ARG A 118 -0.76 11.21 4.22
CA ARG A 118 -0.82 10.09 3.29
C ARG A 118 -0.84 8.74 3.99
N LEU A 119 -0.04 8.55 5.05
CA LEU A 119 -0.09 7.32 5.84
C LEU A 119 -1.45 7.12 6.52
N ALA A 120 -2.09 8.20 6.99
CA ALA A 120 -3.44 8.10 7.54
C ALA A 120 -4.47 7.63 6.49
N LEU A 121 -4.35 8.05 5.23
CA LEU A 121 -5.20 7.55 4.12
C LEU A 121 -4.88 6.11 3.70
N LEU A 122 -3.63 5.67 3.88
CA LEU A 122 -3.17 4.31 3.57
C LEU A 122 -3.61 3.30 4.63
N THR A 123 -3.68 3.74 5.89
CA THR A 123 -4.12 2.94 7.05
C THR A 123 -5.61 2.61 6.92
N ASN A 124 -6.00 1.36 7.18
CA ASN A 124 -7.41 0.98 7.16
C ASN A 124 -8.06 1.33 8.50
N PRO A 125 -9.34 1.75 8.49
CA PRO A 125 -10.12 1.83 9.71
C PRO A 125 -10.37 0.43 10.27
N ASP A 126 -10.78 0.37 11.53
CA ASP A 126 -11.26 -0.86 12.13
C ASP A 126 -12.63 -1.23 11.55
N PHE A 127 -12.61 -1.97 10.44
CA PHE A 127 -13.81 -2.44 9.75
C PHE A 127 -14.65 -3.44 10.56
N ASP A 128 -14.12 -4.02 11.64
CA ASP A 128 -14.89 -4.89 12.53
C ASP A 128 -15.69 -4.08 13.58
N ALA A 129 -15.24 -2.86 13.87
CA ALA A 129 -15.92 -1.92 14.77
C ALA A 129 -17.04 -1.13 14.07
N LEU A 130 -16.90 -0.84 12.77
CA LEU A 130 -17.84 0.03 12.02
C LEU A 130 -19.27 -0.56 11.81
N PRO A 131 -19.46 -1.83 11.40
CA PRO A 131 -20.78 -2.40 11.11
C PRO A 131 -21.64 -2.62 12.35
N ARG A 132 -21.01 -2.94 13.50
CA ARG A 132 -21.72 -3.21 14.77
C ARG A 132 -22.55 -2.03 15.24
N VAL A 133 -22.12 -0.81 14.90
CA VAL A 133 -22.81 0.44 15.25
C VAL A 133 -24.03 0.68 14.35
N ARG A 134 -24.02 0.19 13.11
CA ARG A 134 -25.01 0.54 12.07
C ARG A 134 -26.07 -0.54 11.81
N HIS A 135 -25.75 -1.81 12.00
CA HIS A 135 -26.60 -2.94 11.54
C HIS A 135 -26.95 -3.99 12.61
N GLY A 136 -26.46 -3.87 13.86
CA GLY A 136 -26.72 -4.86 14.90
C GLY A 136 -25.95 -6.17 14.71
N HIS A 137 -26.50 -7.32 15.13
CA HIS A 137 -25.89 -8.64 14.94
C HIS A 137 -26.26 -9.20 13.55
N LEU A 138 -25.26 -9.30 12.67
CA LEU A 138 -25.36 -9.94 11.35
C LEU A 138 -24.87 -11.39 11.39
N GLY A 139 -25.30 -12.23 10.45
CA GLY A 139 -24.72 -13.55 10.24
C GLY A 139 -23.27 -13.47 9.75
N ALA A 140 -22.46 -14.52 9.94
CA ALA A 140 -21.04 -14.51 9.59
C ALA A 140 -20.76 -14.24 8.09
N ALA A 141 -21.66 -14.70 7.20
CA ALA A 141 -21.55 -14.45 5.77
C ALA A 141 -21.84 -12.98 5.42
N GLU A 142 -22.91 -12.41 5.98
CA GLU A 142 -23.30 -11.01 5.80
C GLU A 142 -22.24 -10.05 6.36
N GLN A 143 -21.61 -10.41 7.50
CA GLN A 143 -20.49 -9.65 8.05
C GLN A 143 -19.29 -9.64 7.10
N ALA A 144 -18.96 -10.79 6.51
CA ALA A 144 -17.83 -10.90 5.58
C ALA A 144 -18.07 -10.11 4.28
N GLU A 145 -19.32 -10.11 3.78
CA GLU A 145 -19.73 -9.33 2.61
C GLU A 145 -19.64 -7.83 2.90
N GLN A 146 -20.26 -7.35 3.99
CA GLN A 146 -20.19 -5.93 4.39
C GLN A 146 -18.76 -5.47 4.66
N HIS A 147 -17.92 -6.29 5.28
CA HIS A 147 -16.50 -5.97 5.47
C HIS A 147 -15.79 -5.81 4.11
N GLY A 148 -16.11 -6.66 3.13
CA GLY A 148 -15.58 -6.54 1.77
C GLY A 148 -15.99 -5.24 1.06
N GLU A 149 -17.26 -4.86 1.19
CA GLU A 149 -17.79 -3.60 0.63
C GLU A 149 -17.15 -2.37 1.28
N LEU A 150 -17.13 -2.31 2.62
CA LEU A 150 -16.51 -1.20 3.36
C LEU A 150 -15.02 -1.07 3.05
N TYR A 151 -14.32 -2.20 2.91
CA TYR A 151 -12.93 -2.20 2.49
C TYR A 151 -12.75 -1.59 1.09
N ALA A 152 -13.57 -2.01 0.12
CA ALA A 152 -13.51 -1.46 -1.24
C ALA A 152 -13.85 0.03 -1.27
N GLU A 153 -14.85 0.48 -0.51
CA GLU A 153 -15.22 1.89 -0.37
C GLU A 153 -14.10 2.73 0.23
N HIS A 154 -13.45 2.24 1.30
CA HIS A 154 -12.31 2.93 1.91
C HIS A 154 -11.13 3.04 0.96
N VAL A 155 -10.81 1.96 0.23
CA VAL A 155 -9.77 2.00 -0.79
C VAL A 155 -10.14 3.01 -1.88
N ALA A 156 -11.37 3.01 -2.37
CA ALA A 156 -11.86 3.96 -3.36
C ALA A 156 -11.77 5.42 -2.87
N HIS A 157 -12.12 5.68 -1.60
CA HIS A 157 -11.97 7.00 -1.00
C HIS A 157 -10.50 7.43 -0.95
N ALA A 158 -9.61 6.56 -0.44
CA ALA A 158 -8.19 6.86 -0.30
C ALA A 158 -7.52 7.17 -1.64
N VAL A 159 -7.78 6.37 -2.69
CA VAL A 159 -7.16 6.57 -4.01
C VAL A 159 -7.72 7.77 -4.76
N ARG A 160 -8.98 8.17 -4.50
CA ARG A 160 -9.57 9.39 -5.08
C ARG A 160 -9.15 10.66 -4.35
N ALA A 161 -8.81 10.57 -3.07
CA ALA A 161 -8.43 11.71 -2.23
C ALA A 161 -7.01 12.21 -2.51
N ASP A 162 -6.07 11.33 -2.85
CA ASP A 162 -4.67 11.68 -3.14
C ASP A 162 -4.08 10.72 -4.19
N GLY A 163 -3.67 11.26 -5.34
CA GLY A 163 -3.13 10.46 -6.45
C GLY A 163 -1.80 9.76 -6.13
N TRP A 164 -1.04 10.25 -5.14
CA TRP A 164 0.15 9.55 -4.66
C TRP A 164 -0.22 8.37 -3.77
N VAL A 165 -1.30 8.50 -2.99
CA VAL A 165 -1.90 7.36 -2.28
C VAL A 165 -2.36 6.32 -3.28
N ALA A 166 -3.01 6.71 -4.39
CA ALA A 166 -3.36 5.78 -5.46
C ALA A 166 -2.15 5.03 -6.04
N ALA A 167 -1.06 5.73 -6.33
CA ALA A 167 0.17 5.13 -6.84
C ALA A 167 0.79 4.12 -5.85
N ILE A 168 0.86 4.48 -4.56
CA ILE A 168 1.41 3.61 -3.51
C ILE A 168 0.51 2.39 -3.30
N LYS A 169 -0.82 2.58 -3.22
CA LYS A 169 -1.80 1.50 -3.05
C LYS A 169 -1.76 0.53 -4.25
N LEU A 170 -1.63 1.04 -5.48
CA LEU A 170 -1.47 0.20 -6.68
C LEU A 170 -0.14 -0.56 -6.66
N ALA A 171 0.94 0.07 -6.17
CA ALA A 171 2.25 -0.56 -6.07
C ALA A 171 2.21 -1.72 -5.08
N ASP A 172 1.76 -1.50 -3.86
CA ASP A 172 1.52 -2.56 -2.87
C ASP A 172 0.63 -3.66 -3.46
N PHE A 173 -0.55 -3.28 -3.97
CA PHE A 173 -1.51 -4.22 -4.55
C PHE A 173 -0.89 -5.07 -5.67
N SER A 174 -0.03 -4.50 -6.51
CA SER A 174 0.65 -5.25 -7.58
C SER A 174 1.63 -6.31 -7.04
N THR A 175 2.32 -6.05 -5.93
CA THR A 175 3.24 -7.02 -5.32
C THR A 175 2.54 -8.22 -4.69
N ASN A 176 1.23 -8.08 -4.43
CA ASN A 176 0.38 -9.06 -3.78
C ASN A 176 -0.60 -9.71 -4.77
N ALA A 177 -1.55 -8.93 -5.30
CA ALA A 177 -2.72 -9.37 -6.06
C ALA A 177 -2.41 -9.79 -7.51
N TRP A 178 -1.28 -9.39 -8.09
CA TRP A 178 -0.89 -9.84 -9.45
C TRP A 178 -0.15 -11.18 -9.45
N ARG A 179 0.08 -11.74 -8.26
CA ARG A 179 0.83 -12.98 -8.05
C ARG A 179 -0.08 -14.12 -7.57
N LEU A 180 -1.39 -14.05 -7.81
CA LEU A 180 -2.33 -15.10 -7.41
C LEU A 180 -1.98 -16.47 -8.02
N GLY A 181 -1.42 -16.49 -9.23
CA GLY A 181 -0.90 -17.71 -9.85
C GLY A 181 0.18 -18.44 -9.02
N ASN A 182 0.87 -17.75 -8.10
CA ASN A 182 1.86 -18.36 -7.22
C ASN A 182 1.23 -19.05 -5.99
N VAL A 183 -0.06 -18.81 -5.72
CA VAL A 183 -0.78 -19.45 -4.62
C VAL A 183 -1.19 -20.85 -5.05
N ARG A 184 -0.52 -21.86 -4.47
CA ARG A 184 -0.74 -23.29 -4.79
C ARG A 184 -2.07 -23.82 -4.28
N ASP A 185 -2.53 -23.33 -3.14
CA ASP A 185 -3.79 -23.74 -2.51
C ASP A 185 -4.98 -23.08 -3.25
N GLU A 186 -5.83 -23.91 -3.86
CA GLU A 186 -6.98 -23.45 -4.65
C GLU A 186 -7.99 -22.67 -3.83
N ALA A 187 -8.33 -23.17 -2.63
CA ALA A 187 -9.34 -22.55 -1.78
C ALA A 187 -8.87 -21.17 -1.28
N ARG A 188 -7.60 -21.08 -0.88
CA ARG A 188 -6.96 -19.82 -0.53
C ARG A 188 -6.90 -18.87 -1.74
N ARG A 189 -6.57 -19.38 -2.93
CA ARG A 189 -6.51 -18.58 -4.15
C ARG A 189 -7.89 -18.02 -4.51
N ALA A 190 -8.95 -18.82 -4.45
CA ALA A 190 -10.32 -18.39 -4.67
C ALA A 190 -10.75 -17.31 -3.65
N LYS A 191 -10.43 -17.50 -2.37
CA LYS A 191 -10.68 -16.49 -1.33
C LYS A 191 -9.97 -15.16 -1.60
N LEU A 192 -8.68 -15.21 -1.98
CA LEU A 192 -7.92 -14.01 -2.33
C LEU A 192 -8.44 -13.35 -3.60
N ARG A 193 -8.85 -14.12 -4.62
CA ARG A 193 -9.48 -13.60 -5.84
C ARG A 193 -10.73 -12.79 -5.49
N GLY A 194 -11.63 -13.36 -4.69
CA GLY A 194 -12.84 -12.65 -4.24
C GLY A 194 -12.52 -11.36 -3.47
N LYS A 195 -11.52 -11.40 -2.56
CA LYS A 195 -11.07 -10.22 -1.82
C LYS A 195 -10.51 -9.12 -2.73
N TYR A 196 -9.71 -9.49 -3.74
CA TYR A 196 -8.99 -8.53 -4.59
C TYR A 196 -9.77 -8.07 -5.81
N ALA A 197 -10.78 -8.80 -6.26
CA ALA A 197 -11.55 -8.46 -7.47
C ALA A 197 -12.20 -7.06 -7.43
N PRO A 198 -12.82 -6.60 -6.33
CA PRO A 198 -13.38 -5.25 -6.27
C PRO A 198 -12.31 -4.15 -6.42
N VAL A 199 -11.16 -4.31 -5.74
CA VAL A 199 -10.04 -3.37 -5.82
C VAL A 199 -9.39 -3.39 -7.21
N MET A 200 -9.33 -4.55 -7.85
CA MET A 200 -8.84 -4.68 -9.21
C MET A 200 -9.72 -3.92 -10.22
N ARG A 201 -11.05 -4.01 -10.09
CA ARG A 201 -11.99 -3.22 -10.91
C ARG A 201 -11.81 -1.72 -10.68
N LEU A 202 -11.69 -1.30 -9.42
CA LEU A 202 -11.44 0.09 -9.07
C LEU A 202 -10.18 0.65 -9.75
N PHE A 203 -9.07 -0.10 -9.79
CA PHE A 203 -7.86 0.35 -10.47
C PHE A 203 -7.97 0.31 -12.00
N LEU A 204 -8.73 -0.64 -12.58
CA LEU A 204 -9.03 -0.64 -14.00
C LEU A 204 -9.81 0.63 -14.37
N GLU A 205 -10.87 0.94 -13.64
CA GLU A 205 -11.68 2.16 -13.83
C GLU A 205 -10.84 3.43 -13.67
N LEU A 206 -10.03 3.51 -12.60
CA LEU A 206 -9.14 4.65 -12.36
C LEU A 206 -8.16 4.88 -13.51
N LEU A 207 -7.54 3.81 -14.02
CA LEU A 207 -6.57 3.92 -15.11
C LEU A 207 -7.24 4.17 -16.46
N GLU A 208 -8.48 3.72 -16.67
CA GLU A 208 -9.23 3.96 -17.90
C GLU A 208 -9.52 5.45 -18.11
N ASP A 209 -9.90 6.16 -17.04
CA ASP A 209 -10.23 7.60 -17.04
C ASP A 209 -9.30 8.40 -16.12
N LEU A 210 -7.98 8.23 -16.31
CA LEU A 210 -6.98 8.86 -15.46
C LEU A 210 -6.76 10.33 -15.85
N ASP A 211 -6.82 11.23 -14.87
CA ASP A 211 -6.47 12.64 -15.05
C ASP A 211 -5.02 12.77 -15.58
N PRO A 212 -4.75 13.59 -16.62
CA PRO A 212 -3.39 13.80 -17.15
C PRO A 212 -2.36 14.30 -16.12
N GLU A 213 -2.80 15.01 -15.07
CA GLU A 213 -1.95 15.50 -13.98
C GLU A 213 -1.79 14.46 -12.86
N HIS A 214 -2.47 13.31 -12.96
CA HIS A 214 -2.35 12.25 -11.97
C HIS A 214 -0.90 11.70 -11.94
N PRO A 215 -0.34 11.37 -10.76
CA PRO A 215 1.04 10.86 -10.65
C PRO A 215 1.36 9.63 -11.52
N LEU A 216 0.36 8.78 -11.78
CA LEU A 216 0.47 7.59 -12.63
C LEU A 216 0.39 7.86 -14.13
N ALA A 217 0.14 9.10 -14.58
CA ALA A 217 -0.11 9.41 -15.99
C ALA A 217 1.01 8.92 -16.92
N ALA A 218 2.27 9.06 -16.51
CA ALA A 218 3.42 8.61 -17.29
C ALA A 218 3.50 7.08 -17.49
N ALA A 219 2.93 6.30 -16.56
CA ALA A 219 2.94 4.83 -16.60
C ALA A 219 1.57 4.24 -16.95
N ARG A 220 0.55 5.08 -17.20
CA ARG A 220 -0.86 4.70 -17.29
C ARG A 220 -1.11 3.59 -18.31
N ASP A 221 -0.60 3.71 -19.53
CA ASP A 221 -0.87 2.75 -20.59
C ASP A 221 -0.27 1.37 -20.30
N GLU A 222 0.96 1.35 -19.79
CA GLU A 222 1.63 0.11 -19.43
C GLU A 222 0.96 -0.55 -18.22
N LEU A 223 0.59 0.24 -17.21
CA LEU A 223 -0.14 -0.26 -16.05
C LEU A 223 -1.51 -0.82 -16.44
N LEU A 224 -2.26 -0.11 -17.28
CA LEU A 224 -3.58 -0.57 -17.73
C LEU A 224 -3.47 -1.87 -18.53
N ARG A 225 -2.46 -1.99 -19.41
CA ARG A 225 -2.18 -3.22 -20.14
C ARG A 225 -1.89 -4.39 -19.20
N GLN A 226 -0.97 -4.20 -18.25
CA GLN A 226 -0.62 -5.21 -17.26
C GLN A 226 -1.83 -5.62 -16.41
N LEU A 227 -2.64 -4.65 -15.97
CA LEU A 227 -3.81 -4.90 -15.15
C LEU A 227 -4.86 -5.72 -15.91
N LYS A 228 -5.09 -5.42 -17.20
CA LYS A 228 -5.99 -6.19 -18.07
C LYS A 228 -5.49 -7.63 -18.30
N GLU A 229 -4.19 -7.82 -18.46
CA GLU A 229 -3.59 -9.15 -18.58
C GLU A 229 -3.74 -9.97 -17.29
N VAL A 230 -3.46 -9.36 -16.14
CA VAL A 230 -3.66 -9.99 -14.82
C VAL A 230 -5.13 -10.31 -14.59
N TRP A 231 -6.04 -9.40 -14.94
CA TRP A 231 -7.49 -9.63 -14.84
C TRP A 231 -7.91 -10.85 -15.66
N ALA A 232 -7.55 -10.89 -16.94
CA ALA A 232 -7.89 -11.99 -17.83
C ALA A 232 -7.34 -13.33 -17.35
N ARG A 233 -6.13 -13.34 -16.80
CA ARG A 233 -5.45 -14.55 -16.31
C ARG A 233 -6.05 -15.07 -14.99
N ASP A 234 -6.24 -14.19 -14.01
CA ASP A 234 -6.46 -14.60 -12.63
C ASP A 234 -7.86 -14.30 -12.09
N TYR A 235 -8.64 -13.41 -12.73
CA TYR A 235 -9.89 -12.88 -12.20
C TYR A 235 -11.12 -13.07 -13.11
N ALA A 236 -10.92 -13.23 -14.43
CA ALA A 236 -12.01 -13.33 -15.40
C ALA A 236 -12.82 -14.64 -15.32
N ALA A 237 -12.32 -15.67 -14.64
CA ALA A 237 -12.95 -17.01 -14.59
C ALA A 237 -14.32 -17.04 -13.89
N ASP A 238 -14.69 -16.01 -13.11
CA ASP A 238 -15.95 -15.95 -12.34
C ASP A 238 -16.85 -14.74 -12.70
N ALA A 239 -16.60 -14.03 -13.82
CA ALA A 239 -17.42 -12.87 -14.24
C ALA A 239 -18.73 -13.26 -14.96
N SER A 240 -19.15 -14.54 -14.85
CA SER A 240 -20.31 -15.12 -15.53
C SER A 240 -21.13 -15.99 -14.57
N GLY A 241 -21.46 -15.44 -13.40
CA GLY A 241 -22.36 -16.05 -12.42
C GLY A 241 -23.33 -15.02 -11.89
#